data_AF-A0A9X1LQ89-F1
#
_entry.id   AF-A0A9X1LQ89-F1
#
_cell.length_a   1.000
_cell.length_b   1.000
_cell.length_c   1.000
_cell.angle_alpha   90.00
_cell.angle_beta   90.00
_cell.angle_gamma   90.00
#
_symmetry.space_group_name_H-M   'P 1'
#
loop_
_entity.id
_entity.type
_entity.pdbx_description
1 polymer ?
#
loop_
_entity_poly.entity_id
_entity_poly.type
_entity_poly.pdbx_seq_one_letter_code
_entity_poly.pdbx_strand_id
1 'polypeptide(L)'
;MAESPVPSAPGGHDFGPVVGGTAEHAMLAPRSPRGSRRWWWVALGVVVVGVACAGIQWGANVGYDEALVAFDDAVDQAEAGQAGLADAASSLTETMDSAAEVIAVRTDRLMDGESAAVLDDASAAAEQAAVDAAALADDALPRAQEKPAWAWELFGAASQLDEESADARAQTGAFDEARDGAQTAAAALDEAGVTAVLSAAGSASDFEAKHISARNPDIIALRRAAGALEGAVIMDATTVAAYTDLESAAAAMLSSETAELAEKQGPLLQARTEIEAFARELAPGVLLDFDWSPLVNGYGYGDSMGGYATWWYGDPGYSTIKLSDSVAAYWPGDRSRALVAHEVGHAISVRCEGMYDDSDPDTIEAWATAWAISKGFTDDANGTSAYGAPSQSLIDAAAGCR
;
A
#
# COMPACT_ATOMS: atom_id res chain seq x y z
N MET A 1 -24.01 1.78 -43.62
CA MET A 1 -23.38 2.40 -44.81
C MET A 1 -22.17 1.54 -45.12
N ALA A 2 -22.26 0.75 -46.18
CA ALA A 2 -21.38 0.81 -47.37
C ALA A 2 -19.91 0.47 -47.00
N GLU A 3 -19.25 -0.56 -47.51
CA GLU A 3 -19.15 -1.00 -48.91
C GLU A 3 -18.91 -2.52 -49.05
N SER A 4 -19.21 -3.00 -50.27
CA SER A 4 -19.05 -4.37 -50.76
C SER A 4 -17.61 -4.61 -51.34
N PRO A 5 -17.35 -5.57 -52.26
CA PRO A 5 -16.57 -6.80 -52.03
C PRO A 5 -15.33 -6.94 -52.94
N VAL A 6 -14.55 -8.03 -52.81
CA VAL A 6 -13.66 -8.50 -53.88
C VAL A 6 -13.75 -10.04 -54.04
N PRO A 7 -13.99 -10.56 -55.27
CA PRO A 7 -14.02 -11.98 -55.58
C PRO A 7 -12.67 -12.50 -56.10
N SER A 8 -12.39 -13.79 -55.93
CA SER A 8 -11.27 -14.48 -56.60
C SER A 8 -11.83 -15.48 -57.62
N ALA A 9 -11.42 -15.30 -58.87
CA ALA A 9 -11.78 -16.14 -60.02
C ALA A 9 -10.68 -17.21 -60.29
N PRO A 10 -10.96 -18.21 -61.14
CA PRO A 10 -10.35 -19.55 -61.13
C PRO A 10 -9.22 -19.73 -62.13
N GLY A 11 -8.29 -20.65 -61.83
CA GLY A 11 -7.26 -21.13 -62.75
C GLY A 11 -7.52 -22.59 -63.13
N GLY A 12 -7.95 -22.82 -64.38
CA GLY A 12 -8.07 -24.15 -64.98
C GLY A 12 -6.78 -24.59 -65.67
N HIS A 13 -6.58 -25.89 -65.76
CA HIS A 13 -5.73 -26.49 -66.79
C HIS A 13 -6.51 -27.56 -67.56
N ASP A 14 -6.46 -27.34 -68.87
CA ASP A 14 -7.12 -28.00 -69.98
C ASP A 14 -6.26 -29.17 -70.47
N PHE A 15 -6.86 -30.35 -70.63
CA PHE A 15 -6.28 -31.45 -71.39
C PHE A 15 -7.36 -32.06 -72.30
N GLY A 16 -7.42 -31.54 -73.52
CA GLY A 16 -8.17 -32.13 -74.63
C GLY A 16 -7.44 -33.31 -75.31
N PRO A 17 -8.15 -34.06 -76.18
CA PRO A 17 -7.87 -35.47 -76.50
C PRO A 17 -7.21 -35.69 -77.88
N VAL A 18 -6.52 -36.81 -78.08
CA VAL A 18 -6.27 -37.38 -79.43
C VAL A 18 -6.25 -38.92 -79.42
N VAL A 19 -7.35 -39.47 -79.93
CA VAL A 19 -7.52 -40.56 -80.92
C VAL A 19 -6.33 -41.50 -81.23
N GLY A 20 -6.53 -42.79 -80.95
CA GLY A 20 -6.70 -43.89 -81.93
C GLY A 20 -5.59 -44.22 -82.93
N GLY A 21 -5.02 -45.42 -82.78
CA GLY A 21 -4.29 -46.15 -83.82
C GLY A 21 -4.38 -47.67 -83.61
N THR A 22 -5.20 -48.34 -84.43
CA THR A 22 -5.09 -49.76 -84.82
C THR A 22 -3.82 -49.91 -85.71
N ALA A 23 -3.13 -51.02 -85.93
CA ALA A 23 -3.32 -52.47 -85.76
C ALA A 23 -1.92 -53.13 -85.74
N GLU A 24 -1.81 -54.37 -85.29
CA GLU A 24 -1.27 -55.52 -86.06
C GLU A 24 -0.84 -56.67 -85.13
N HIS A 25 -1.41 -57.84 -85.44
CA HIS A 25 -1.02 -59.12 -84.88
C HIS A 25 0.35 -59.55 -85.40
N ALA A 26 1.32 -59.71 -84.50
CA ALA A 26 2.50 -60.53 -84.73
C ALA A 26 2.51 -61.69 -83.71
N MET A 27 2.05 -62.86 -84.14
CA MET A 27 2.29 -64.12 -83.46
C MET A 27 3.80 -64.41 -83.47
N LEU A 28 4.43 -64.42 -82.30
CA LEU A 28 5.80 -64.92 -82.11
C LEU A 28 5.86 -65.95 -80.98
N ALA A 29 6.06 -67.19 -81.43
CA ALA A 29 6.61 -68.40 -80.81
C ALA A 29 6.68 -68.54 -79.26
N PRO A 30 6.20 -69.67 -78.69
CA PRO A 30 6.38 -69.99 -77.29
C PRO A 30 7.86 -70.25 -76.97
N ARG A 31 8.48 -69.35 -76.20
CA ARG A 31 9.82 -69.55 -75.63
C ARG A 31 9.72 -70.47 -74.41
N SER A 32 10.38 -71.61 -74.48
CA SER A 32 10.51 -72.63 -73.43
C SER A 32 11.02 -72.03 -72.10
N PRO A 33 10.41 -72.38 -70.94
CA PRO A 33 10.82 -71.88 -69.63
C PRO A 33 12.13 -72.58 -69.19
N ARG A 34 13.25 -71.85 -69.24
CA ARG A 34 14.53 -72.30 -68.68
C ARG A 34 14.78 -71.63 -67.33
N GLY A 35 14.68 -72.40 -66.24
CA GLY A 35 15.37 -72.15 -64.96
C GLY A 35 14.69 -71.22 -63.95
N SER A 36 13.56 -71.63 -63.36
CA SER A 36 12.74 -70.90 -62.38
C SER A 36 13.35 -70.67 -60.99
N ARG A 37 14.64 -70.96 -60.75
CA ARG A 37 15.25 -70.80 -59.42
C ARG A 37 15.60 -69.35 -59.06
N ARG A 38 15.75 -68.43 -60.02
CA ARG A 38 16.11 -67.01 -59.74
C ARG A 38 14.95 -66.16 -59.21
N TRP A 39 13.70 -66.45 -59.58
CA TRP A 39 12.54 -65.64 -59.17
C TRP A 39 12.18 -65.79 -57.69
N TRP A 40 12.35 -66.98 -57.12
CA TRP A 40 12.16 -67.24 -55.68
C TRP A 40 13.13 -66.44 -54.81
N TRP A 41 14.38 -66.26 -55.24
CA TRP A 41 15.36 -65.44 -54.52
C TRP A 41 15.04 -63.94 -54.61
N VAL A 42 14.47 -63.47 -55.73
CA VAL A 42 14.01 -62.08 -55.87
C VAL A 42 12.77 -61.82 -55.01
N ALA A 43 11.78 -62.72 -55.02
CA ALA A 43 10.59 -62.61 -54.18
C ALA A 43 10.93 -62.65 -52.68
N LEU A 44 11.83 -63.54 -52.26
CA LEU A 44 12.32 -63.59 -50.89
C LEU A 44 13.07 -62.31 -50.51
N GLY A 45 13.91 -61.78 -51.41
CA GLY A 45 14.60 -60.49 -51.20
C GLY A 45 13.63 -59.33 -51.03
N VAL A 46 12.58 -59.25 -51.85
CA VAL A 46 11.53 -58.20 -51.74
C VAL A 46 10.76 -58.32 -50.43
N VAL A 47 10.42 -59.53 -49.99
CA VAL A 47 9.72 -59.73 -48.69
C VAL A 47 10.62 -59.34 -47.52
N VAL A 48 11.89 -59.74 -47.53
CA VAL A 48 12.84 -59.38 -46.45
C VAL A 48 13.04 -57.86 -46.38
N VAL A 49 13.18 -57.20 -47.53
CA VAL A 49 13.27 -55.72 -47.59
C VAL A 49 11.97 -55.08 -47.13
N GLY A 50 10.81 -55.61 -47.53
CA GLY A 50 9.50 -55.10 -47.09
C GLY A 50 9.30 -55.20 -45.58
N VAL A 51 9.66 -56.34 -44.97
CA VAL A 51 9.60 -56.54 -43.51
C VAL A 51 10.59 -55.61 -42.79
N ALA A 52 11.80 -55.44 -43.33
CA ALA A 52 12.77 -54.50 -42.77
C ALA A 52 12.27 -53.05 -42.82
N CYS A 53 11.71 -52.61 -43.95
CA CYS A 53 11.13 -51.27 -44.09
C CYS A 53 9.93 -51.08 -43.15
N ALA A 54 9.05 -52.07 -43.02
CA ALA A 54 7.92 -52.01 -42.10
C ALA A 54 8.37 -51.94 -40.63
N GLY A 55 9.42 -52.68 -40.26
CA GLY A 55 10.04 -52.61 -38.93
C GLY A 55 10.66 -51.25 -38.63
N ILE A 56 11.38 -50.66 -39.59
CA ILE A 56 11.96 -49.31 -39.47
C ILE A 56 10.84 -48.26 -39.35
N GLN A 57 9.81 -48.34 -40.18
CA GLN A 57 8.66 -47.44 -40.13
C GLN A 57 7.94 -47.53 -38.78
N TRP A 58 7.74 -48.75 -38.25
CA TRP A 58 7.12 -48.96 -36.95
C TRP A 58 7.97 -48.38 -35.82
N GLY A 59 9.28 -48.66 -35.80
CA GLY A 59 10.20 -48.09 -34.82
C GLY A 59 10.26 -46.57 -34.86
N ALA A 60 10.26 -45.97 -36.06
CA ALA A 60 10.22 -44.52 -36.24
C ALA A 60 8.91 -43.90 -35.72
N ASN A 61 7.77 -44.59 -35.89
CA ASN A 61 6.49 -44.14 -35.34
C ASN A 61 6.48 -44.19 -33.81
N VAL A 62 6.94 -45.30 -33.22
CA VAL A 62 7.01 -45.44 -31.75
C VAL A 62 7.94 -44.39 -31.14
N GLY A 63 9.13 -44.19 -31.72
CA GLY A 63 10.07 -43.17 -31.24
C GLY A 63 9.52 -41.74 -31.35
N TYR A 64 8.81 -41.43 -32.44
CA TYR A 64 8.12 -40.14 -32.57
C TYR A 64 7.00 -39.99 -31.52
N ASP A 65 6.18 -41.02 -31.30
CA ASP A 65 5.09 -40.96 -30.33
C ASP A 65 5.60 -40.80 -28.89
N GLU A 66 6.71 -41.45 -28.54
CA GLU A 66 7.39 -41.28 -27.25
C GLU A 66 7.94 -39.84 -27.10
N ALA A 67 8.59 -39.30 -28.13
CA ALA A 67 9.08 -37.92 -28.14
C ALA A 67 7.94 -36.91 -28.05
N LEU A 68 6.82 -37.15 -28.73
CA LEU A 68 5.63 -36.30 -28.69
C LEU A 68 5.02 -36.27 -27.28
N VAL A 69 4.89 -37.42 -26.61
CA VAL A 69 4.39 -37.45 -25.22
C VAL A 69 5.34 -36.71 -24.28
N ALA A 70 6.65 -36.86 -24.45
CA ALA A 70 7.64 -36.14 -23.63
C ALA A 70 7.66 -34.63 -23.89
N PHE A 71 7.34 -34.22 -25.12
CA PHE A 71 7.16 -32.83 -25.52
C PHE A 71 5.88 -32.23 -24.93
N ASP A 72 4.74 -32.91 -25.08
CA ASP A 72 3.46 -32.48 -24.54
C ASP A 72 3.54 -32.30 -23.01
N ASP A 73 4.17 -33.24 -22.29
CA ASP A 73 4.42 -33.13 -20.84
C ASP A 73 5.31 -31.94 -20.47
N ALA A 74 6.32 -31.62 -21.30
CA ALA A 74 7.20 -30.47 -21.08
C ALA A 74 6.48 -29.14 -21.35
N VAL A 75 5.62 -29.07 -22.38
CA VAL A 75 4.80 -27.90 -22.68
C VAL A 75 3.74 -27.69 -21.61
N ASP A 76 3.04 -28.73 -21.15
CA ASP A 76 2.05 -28.64 -20.08
C ASP A 76 2.68 -28.08 -18.78
N GLN A 77 3.90 -28.49 -18.46
CA GLN A 77 4.66 -27.94 -17.32
C GLN A 77 5.05 -26.47 -17.54
N ALA A 78 5.50 -26.12 -18.75
CA ALA A 78 5.83 -24.74 -19.09
C ALA A 78 4.59 -23.81 -19.05
N GLU A 79 3.43 -24.28 -19.53
CA GLU A 79 2.15 -23.55 -19.44
C GLU A 79 1.75 -23.31 -17.98
N ALA A 80 1.88 -24.33 -17.13
CA ALA A 80 1.61 -24.18 -15.70
C ALA A 80 2.59 -23.20 -15.02
N GLY A 81 3.86 -23.24 -15.39
CA GLY A 81 4.89 -22.29 -14.94
C GLY A 81 4.57 -20.86 -15.37
N GLN A 82 4.21 -20.66 -16.64
CA GLN A 82 3.83 -19.36 -17.20
C GLN A 82 2.59 -18.78 -16.50
N ALA A 83 1.57 -19.61 -16.24
CA ALA A 83 0.38 -19.19 -15.48
C ALA A 83 0.75 -18.78 -14.04
N GLY A 84 1.60 -19.56 -13.36
CA GLY A 84 2.08 -19.23 -12.01
C GLY A 84 2.93 -17.94 -11.96
N LEU A 85 3.72 -17.67 -13.00
CA LEU A 85 4.44 -16.41 -13.16
C LEU A 85 3.47 -15.23 -13.35
N ALA A 86 2.44 -15.39 -14.19
CA ALA A 86 1.45 -14.35 -14.41
C ALA A 86 0.68 -13.98 -13.12
N ASP A 87 0.30 -14.98 -12.31
CA ASP A 87 -0.33 -14.77 -11.00
C ASP A 87 0.59 -14.02 -10.04
N ALA A 88 1.88 -14.39 -9.98
CA ALA A 88 2.87 -13.70 -9.14
C ALA A 88 3.13 -12.26 -9.61
N ALA A 89 3.19 -12.02 -10.91
CA ALA A 89 3.34 -10.68 -11.49
C ALA A 89 2.12 -9.78 -11.18
N SER A 90 0.91 -10.34 -11.18
CA SER A 90 -0.30 -9.62 -10.77
C SER A 90 -0.24 -9.23 -9.29
N SER A 91 0.13 -10.16 -8.40
CA SER A 91 0.27 -9.88 -6.96
C SER A 91 1.37 -8.84 -6.66
N LEU A 92 2.50 -8.90 -7.38
CA LEU A 92 3.54 -7.89 -7.30
C LEU A 92 3.01 -6.51 -7.71
N THR A 93 2.24 -6.43 -8.81
CA THR A 93 1.63 -5.18 -9.28
C THR A 93 0.69 -4.57 -8.24
N GLU A 94 -0.17 -5.38 -7.59
CA GLU A 94 -1.06 -4.90 -6.52
C GLU A 94 -0.28 -4.32 -5.31
N THR A 95 0.85 -4.94 -4.96
CA THR A 95 1.73 -4.45 -3.90
C THR A 95 2.42 -3.14 -4.31
N MET A 96 2.87 -3.06 -5.57
CA MET A 96 3.46 -1.85 -6.16
C MET A 96 2.48 -0.68 -6.18
N ASP A 97 1.22 -0.91 -6.55
CA ASP A 97 0.19 0.13 -6.56
C ASP A 97 -0.03 0.70 -5.14
N SER A 98 -0.10 -0.17 -4.13
CA SER A 98 -0.24 0.24 -2.73
C SER A 98 0.98 1.05 -2.24
N ALA A 99 2.19 0.61 -2.57
CA ALA A 99 3.42 1.34 -2.24
C ALA A 99 3.52 2.68 -2.97
N ALA A 100 3.12 2.73 -4.23
CA ALA A 100 3.12 3.96 -5.04
C ALA A 100 2.17 5.02 -4.44
N GLU A 101 1.02 4.62 -3.91
CA GLU A 101 0.11 5.53 -3.20
C GLU A 101 0.75 6.11 -1.92
N VAL A 102 1.44 5.28 -1.13
CA VAL A 102 2.20 5.75 0.04
C VAL A 102 3.30 6.74 -0.36
N ILE A 103 4.07 6.44 -1.40
CA ILE A 103 5.14 7.31 -1.92
C ILE A 103 4.54 8.64 -2.42
N ALA A 104 3.39 8.61 -3.09
CA ALA A 104 2.75 9.80 -3.64
C ALA A 104 2.23 10.78 -2.56
N VAL A 105 1.79 10.26 -1.40
CA VAL A 105 1.26 11.08 -0.31
C VAL A 105 2.35 11.55 0.67
N ARG A 106 3.50 10.88 0.71
CA ARG A 106 4.64 11.22 1.59
C ARG A 106 5.03 12.69 1.48
N THR A 107 5.20 13.36 2.63
CA THR A 107 5.58 14.79 2.68
C THR A 107 6.84 15.10 3.48
N ASP A 108 7.65 14.09 3.79
CA ASP A 108 8.89 14.15 4.60
C ASP A 108 8.69 14.73 6.03
N ARG A 109 7.43 14.82 6.50
CA ARG A 109 7.08 15.38 7.82
C ARG A 109 7.20 14.36 8.93
N LEU A 110 6.72 13.14 8.67
CA LEU A 110 6.61 12.07 9.65
C LEU A 110 7.51 10.89 9.34
N MET A 111 7.50 10.45 8.07
CA MET A 111 8.40 9.39 7.61
C MET A 111 9.84 9.90 7.60
N ASP A 112 10.73 9.21 8.30
CA ASP A 112 12.14 9.54 8.31
C ASP A 112 12.82 9.20 6.97
N GLY A 113 13.93 9.87 6.67
CA GLY A 113 14.60 9.74 5.39
C GLY A 113 15.24 8.36 5.15
N GLU A 114 15.55 7.59 6.19
CA GLU A 114 16.09 6.23 6.04
C GLU A 114 14.98 5.27 5.61
N SER A 115 13.83 5.30 6.29
CA SER A 115 12.64 4.53 5.91
C SER A 115 12.14 4.89 4.51
N ALA A 116 12.14 6.18 4.16
CA ALA A 116 11.77 6.65 2.83
C ALA A 116 12.71 6.08 1.74
N ALA A 117 14.03 6.09 1.98
CA ALA A 117 15.00 5.56 1.04
C ALA A 117 14.86 4.03 0.87
N VAL A 118 14.63 3.29 1.96
CA VAL A 118 14.41 1.83 1.91
C VAL A 118 13.16 1.48 1.10
N LEU A 119 12.07 2.24 1.28
CA LEU A 119 10.85 2.07 0.49
C LEU A 119 11.08 2.38 -1.00
N ASP A 120 11.78 3.47 -1.32
CA ASP A 120 12.09 3.86 -2.70
C ASP A 120 12.96 2.80 -3.40
N ASP A 121 13.99 2.27 -2.71
CA ASP A 121 14.85 1.21 -3.23
C ASP A 121 14.08 -0.11 -3.44
N ALA A 122 13.20 -0.49 -2.52
CA ALA A 122 12.35 -1.67 -2.66
C ALA A 122 11.36 -1.53 -3.82
N SER A 123 10.79 -0.34 -4.02
CA SER A 123 9.90 -0.03 -5.15
C SER A 123 10.63 -0.18 -6.48
N ALA A 124 11.85 0.35 -6.59
CA ALA A 124 12.65 0.21 -7.81
C ALA A 124 13.03 -1.25 -8.12
N ALA A 125 13.32 -2.05 -7.08
CA ALA A 125 13.57 -3.48 -7.25
C ALA A 125 12.32 -4.25 -7.69
N ALA A 126 11.15 -3.90 -7.14
CA ALA A 126 9.86 -4.45 -7.55
C ALA A 126 9.51 -4.10 -9.00
N GLU A 127 9.73 -2.86 -9.43
CA GLU A 127 9.56 -2.45 -10.83
C GLU A 127 10.41 -3.28 -11.78
N GLN A 128 11.68 -3.52 -11.44
CA GLN A 128 12.57 -4.34 -12.25
C GLN A 128 12.07 -5.80 -12.32
N ALA A 129 11.69 -6.39 -11.19
CA ALA A 129 11.14 -7.74 -11.15
C ALA A 129 9.84 -7.89 -11.96
N ALA A 130 8.98 -6.87 -11.94
CA ALA A 130 7.75 -6.84 -12.74
C ALA A 130 8.06 -6.78 -14.24
N VAL A 131 9.04 -5.99 -14.66
CA VAL A 131 9.50 -5.94 -16.06
C VAL A 131 10.06 -7.28 -16.52
N ASP A 132 10.89 -7.92 -15.70
CA ASP A 132 11.49 -9.22 -16.02
C ASP A 132 10.43 -10.33 -16.10
N ALA A 133 9.46 -10.32 -15.17
CA ALA A 133 8.34 -11.25 -15.18
C ALA A 133 7.44 -11.06 -16.42
N ALA A 134 7.11 -9.82 -16.79
CA ALA A 134 6.30 -9.53 -17.97
C ALA A 134 7.00 -9.94 -19.27
N ALA A 135 8.31 -9.70 -19.38
CA ALA A 135 9.09 -10.09 -20.55
C ALA A 135 9.07 -11.60 -20.79
N LEU A 136 9.12 -12.40 -19.73
CA LEU A 136 9.04 -13.86 -19.81
C LEU A 136 7.60 -14.36 -20.00
N ALA A 137 6.61 -13.73 -19.35
CA ALA A 137 5.22 -14.13 -19.47
C ALA A 137 4.68 -14.00 -20.92
N ASP A 138 5.25 -13.10 -21.72
CA ASP A 138 4.89 -12.91 -23.13
C ASP A 138 5.57 -13.91 -24.11
N ASP A 139 6.51 -14.74 -23.64
CA ASP A 139 7.20 -15.70 -24.50
C ASP A 139 6.26 -16.84 -24.95
N ALA A 140 6.26 -17.10 -26.26
CA ALA A 140 5.43 -18.15 -26.84
C ALA A 140 6.07 -19.53 -26.64
N LEU A 141 5.29 -20.47 -26.10
CA LEU A 141 5.69 -21.87 -26.01
C LEU A 141 5.71 -22.55 -27.39
N PRO A 142 6.62 -23.51 -27.61
CA PRO A 142 6.68 -24.27 -28.86
C PRO A 142 5.40 -25.08 -29.07
N ARG A 143 5.10 -25.39 -30.34
CA ARG A 143 3.96 -26.25 -30.72
C ARG A 143 4.43 -27.36 -31.65
N ALA A 144 4.01 -28.58 -31.34
CA ALA A 144 4.27 -29.72 -32.20
C ALA A 144 3.77 -29.48 -33.62
N GLN A 145 4.62 -29.78 -34.60
CA GLN A 145 4.26 -29.75 -36.01
C GLN A 145 3.45 -31.00 -36.40
N GLU A 146 2.82 -30.98 -37.57
CA GLU A 146 2.06 -32.12 -38.08
C GLU A 146 2.95 -33.37 -38.25
N LYS A 147 2.48 -34.53 -37.77
CA LYS A 147 3.25 -35.78 -37.79
C LYS A 147 3.59 -36.21 -39.23
N PRO A 148 4.88 -36.38 -39.59
CA PRO A 148 5.27 -36.85 -40.91
C PRO A 148 4.89 -38.30 -41.19
N ALA A 149 4.76 -38.67 -42.46
CA ALA A 149 4.36 -40.02 -42.86
C ALA A 149 5.55 -40.99 -43.07
N TRP A 150 6.74 -40.49 -43.42
CA TRP A 150 7.88 -41.33 -43.79
C TRP A 150 8.88 -41.52 -42.65
N ALA A 151 9.44 -42.73 -42.53
CA ALA A 151 10.37 -43.09 -41.44
C ALA A 151 11.53 -42.11 -41.23
N TRP A 152 12.16 -41.61 -42.30
CA TRP A 152 13.30 -40.68 -42.17
C TRP A 152 12.86 -39.28 -41.70
N GLU A 153 11.66 -38.83 -42.08
CA GLU A 153 11.06 -37.58 -41.58
C GLU A 153 10.66 -37.74 -40.12
N LEU A 154 10.12 -38.89 -39.74
CA LEU A 154 9.77 -39.22 -38.35
C LEU A 154 10.98 -39.16 -37.42
N PHE A 155 12.14 -39.69 -37.82
CA PHE A 155 13.37 -39.57 -37.02
C PHE A 155 13.83 -38.11 -36.85
N GLY A 156 13.74 -37.31 -37.91
CA GLY A 156 14.05 -35.88 -37.86
C GLY A 156 13.10 -35.12 -36.94
N ALA A 157 11.79 -35.34 -37.08
CA ALA A 157 10.76 -34.71 -36.26
C ALA A 157 10.83 -35.16 -34.80
N ALA A 158 11.16 -36.42 -34.51
CA ALA A 158 11.41 -36.88 -33.14
C ALA A 158 12.61 -36.16 -32.51
N SER A 159 13.70 -35.98 -33.25
CA SER A 159 14.88 -35.24 -32.75
C SER A 159 14.55 -33.77 -32.49
N GLN A 160 13.73 -33.16 -33.36
CA GLN A 160 13.24 -31.79 -33.16
C GLN A 160 12.34 -31.69 -31.92
N LEU A 161 11.42 -32.63 -31.71
CA LEU A 161 10.59 -32.66 -30.49
C LEU A 161 11.44 -32.82 -29.23
N ASP A 162 12.53 -33.59 -29.27
CA ASP A 162 13.46 -33.71 -28.14
C ASP A 162 14.18 -32.37 -27.84
N GLU A 163 14.59 -31.63 -28.88
CA GLU A 163 15.17 -30.28 -28.75
C GLU A 163 14.13 -29.29 -28.17
N GLU A 164 12.93 -29.23 -28.75
CA GLU A 164 11.84 -28.36 -28.29
C GLU A 164 11.39 -28.72 -26.86
N SER A 165 11.44 -30.01 -26.49
CA SER A 165 11.18 -30.45 -25.11
C SER A 165 12.25 -29.98 -24.13
N ALA A 166 13.51 -29.91 -24.56
CA ALA A 166 14.60 -29.39 -23.74
C ALA A 166 14.44 -27.87 -23.54
N ASP A 167 14.05 -27.15 -24.60
CA ASP A 167 13.76 -25.72 -24.56
C ASP A 167 12.57 -25.41 -23.64
N ALA A 168 11.46 -26.17 -23.73
CA ALA A 168 10.30 -26.01 -22.86
C ALA A 168 10.64 -26.22 -21.37
N ARG A 169 11.50 -27.20 -21.05
CA ARG A 169 11.99 -27.39 -19.67
C ARG A 169 12.90 -26.27 -19.20
N ALA A 170 13.72 -25.71 -20.10
CA ALA A 170 14.54 -24.54 -19.78
C ALA A 170 13.66 -23.31 -19.49
N GLN A 171 12.60 -23.09 -20.28
CA GLN A 171 11.60 -22.05 -20.04
C GLN A 171 10.87 -22.24 -18.70
N THR A 172 10.51 -23.47 -18.35
CA THR A 172 9.91 -23.78 -17.03
C THR A 172 10.81 -23.31 -15.89
N GLY A 173 12.13 -23.59 -15.97
CA GLY A 173 13.10 -23.12 -14.99
C GLY A 173 13.20 -21.59 -14.92
N ALA A 174 13.13 -20.91 -16.08
CA ALA A 174 13.12 -19.45 -16.13
C ALA A 174 11.83 -18.85 -15.53
N PHE A 175 10.67 -19.46 -15.78
CA PHE A 175 9.40 -19.04 -15.18
C PHE A 175 9.42 -19.22 -13.66
N ASP A 176 9.93 -20.34 -13.15
CA ASP A 176 10.07 -20.57 -11.72
C ASP A 176 11.01 -19.53 -11.07
N GLU A 177 12.17 -19.25 -11.68
CA GLU A 177 13.12 -18.24 -11.17
C GLU A 177 12.50 -16.84 -11.15
N ALA A 178 11.82 -16.44 -12.24
CA ALA A 178 11.14 -15.14 -12.31
C ALA A 178 9.96 -15.04 -11.35
N ARG A 179 9.20 -16.12 -11.15
CA ARG A 179 8.10 -16.19 -10.18
C ARG A 179 8.61 -15.98 -8.77
N ASP A 180 9.67 -16.71 -8.40
CA ASP A 180 10.29 -16.61 -7.07
C ASP A 180 10.90 -15.21 -6.85
N GLY A 181 11.48 -14.63 -7.91
CA GLY A 181 11.95 -13.23 -7.93
C GLY A 181 10.83 -12.22 -7.69
N ALA A 182 9.70 -12.35 -8.40
CA ALA A 182 8.53 -11.49 -8.24
C ALA A 182 7.92 -11.60 -6.82
N GLN A 183 7.81 -12.80 -6.28
CA GLN A 183 7.32 -13.04 -4.91
C GLN A 183 8.27 -12.44 -3.86
N THR A 184 9.58 -12.59 -4.06
CA THR A 184 10.59 -12.01 -3.16
C THR A 184 10.52 -10.48 -3.19
N ALA A 185 10.39 -9.89 -4.38
CA ALA A 185 10.26 -8.44 -4.53
C ALA A 185 8.97 -7.90 -3.91
N ALA A 186 7.85 -8.61 -4.07
CA ALA A 186 6.58 -8.25 -3.44
C ALA A 186 6.70 -8.27 -1.91
N ALA A 187 7.25 -9.34 -1.34
CA ALA A 187 7.45 -9.45 0.11
C ALA A 187 8.40 -8.37 0.66
N ALA A 188 9.49 -8.07 -0.05
CA ALA A 188 10.42 -7.01 0.34
C ALA A 188 9.76 -5.62 0.28
N LEU A 189 8.95 -5.36 -0.74
CA LEU A 189 8.21 -4.10 -0.88
C LEU A 189 7.13 -3.95 0.20
N ASP A 190 6.40 -5.02 0.51
CA ASP A 190 5.42 -5.07 1.59
C ASP A 190 6.07 -4.76 2.94
N GLU A 191 7.17 -5.45 3.27
CA GLU A 191 7.94 -5.24 4.51
C GLU A 191 8.49 -3.82 4.62
N ALA A 192 9.10 -3.31 3.55
CA ALA A 192 9.63 -1.94 3.49
C ALA A 192 8.51 -0.91 3.66
N GLY A 193 7.38 -1.12 2.99
CA GLY A 193 6.20 -0.27 3.08
C GLY A 193 5.63 -0.22 4.50
N VAL A 194 5.37 -1.39 5.11
CA VAL A 194 4.84 -1.48 6.48
C VAL A 194 5.79 -0.85 7.47
N THR A 195 7.09 -1.11 7.35
CA THR A 195 8.11 -0.50 8.21
C THR A 195 8.10 1.02 8.10
N ALA A 196 8.00 1.55 6.88
CA ALA A 196 8.02 2.98 6.64
C ALA A 196 6.80 3.70 7.21
N VAL A 197 5.58 3.16 7.03
CA VAL A 197 4.36 3.78 7.58
C VAL A 197 4.30 3.66 9.10
N LEU A 198 4.80 2.57 9.68
CA LEU A 198 4.91 2.42 11.14
C LEU A 198 5.95 3.37 11.74
N SER A 199 7.06 3.62 11.05
CA SER A 199 8.03 4.64 11.46
C SER A 199 7.39 6.04 11.48
N ALA A 200 6.62 6.38 10.44
CA ALA A 200 5.88 7.64 10.39
C ALA A 200 4.87 7.78 11.54
N ALA A 201 4.13 6.72 11.85
CA ALA A 201 3.21 6.69 13.01
C ALA A 201 3.96 6.89 14.33
N GLY A 202 5.12 6.24 14.51
CA GLY A 202 5.98 6.40 15.69
C GLY A 202 6.48 7.84 15.88
N SER A 203 6.75 8.55 14.78
CA SER A 203 7.19 9.95 14.78
C SER A 203 6.09 10.95 15.17
N ALA A 204 4.81 10.55 15.20
CA ALA A 204 3.69 11.47 15.47
C ALA A 204 3.80 12.16 16.84
N SER A 205 4.31 11.47 17.86
CA SER A 205 4.48 12.03 19.21
C SER A 205 5.58 13.11 19.27
N ASP A 206 6.71 12.88 18.62
CA ASP A 206 7.80 13.85 18.49
C ASP A 206 7.40 15.03 17.59
N PHE A 207 6.56 14.78 16.58
CA PHE A 207 5.95 15.83 15.77
C PHE A 207 5.03 16.70 16.64
N GLU A 208 4.14 16.09 17.42
CA GLU A 208 3.28 16.81 18.37
C GLU A 208 4.07 17.71 19.32
N ALA A 209 5.14 17.19 19.93
CA ALA A 209 5.95 17.92 20.88
C ALA A 209 6.62 19.19 20.29
N LYS A 210 6.84 19.23 18.97
CA LYS A 210 7.41 20.39 18.26
C LYS A 210 6.39 21.47 17.91
N HIS A 211 5.10 21.13 17.93
CA HIS A 211 4.01 21.96 17.43
C HIS A 211 2.99 22.28 18.54
N ILE A 212 3.48 22.77 19.68
CA ILE A 212 2.71 23.00 20.92
C ILE A 212 1.58 24.05 20.80
N SER A 213 1.60 24.84 19.74
CA SER A 213 0.56 25.84 19.43
C SER A 213 -0.50 25.31 18.46
N ALA A 214 -0.44 24.07 18.01
CA ALA A 214 -1.53 23.47 17.24
C ALA A 214 -2.79 23.28 18.10
N ARG A 215 -3.96 23.26 17.46
CA ARG A 215 -5.23 23.08 18.15
C ARG A 215 -5.43 21.63 18.59
N ASN A 216 -6.05 21.44 19.75
CA ASN A 216 -6.30 20.11 20.31
C ASN A 216 -7.07 19.16 19.38
N PRO A 217 -8.12 19.57 18.63
CA PRO A 217 -8.79 18.67 17.69
C PRO A 217 -7.85 18.09 16.62
N ASP A 218 -6.89 18.88 16.15
CA ASP A 218 -5.91 18.46 15.14
C ASP A 218 -4.83 17.55 15.75
N ILE A 219 -4.42 17.81 17.00
CA ILE A 219 -3.57 16.89 17.78
C ILE A 219 -4.27 15.54 17.98
N ILE A 220 -5.55 15.54 18.34
CA ILE A 220 -6.35 14.33 18.54
C ILE A 220 -6.51 13.57 17.21
N ALA A 221 -6.73 14.29 16.11
CA ALA A 221 -6.79 13.70 14.78
C ALA A 221 -5.46 13.02 14.41
N LEU A 222 -4.32 13.68 14.65
CA LEU A 222 -2.99 13.10 14.42
C LEU A 222 -2.78 11.83 15.24
N ARG A 223 -3.06 11.87 16.54
CA ARG A 223 -2.93 10.70 17.43
C ARG A 223 -3.82 9.53 16.98
N ARG A 224 -5.07 9.82 16.59
CA ARG A 224 -5.99 8.79 16.09
C ARG A 224 -5.48 8.18 14.80
N ALA A 225 -4.98 9.00 13.87
CA ALA A 225 -4.46 8.51 12.59
C ALA A 225 -3.18 7.67 12.79
N ALA A 226 -2.29 8.08 13.70
CA ALA A 226 -1.12 7.28 14.08
C ALA A 226 -1.55 5.95 14.72
N GLY A 227 -2.54 5.98 15.63
CA GLY A 227 -3.10 4.78 16.26
C GLY A 227 -3.79 3.83 15.26
N ALA A 228 -4.32 4.33 14.15
CA ALA A 228 -4.94 3.50 13.12
C ALA A 228 -3.92 2.65 12.34
N LEU A 229 -2.63 3.02 12.37
CA LEU A 229 -1.54 2.24 11.80
C LEU A 229 -0.97 1.22 12.82
N GLU A 230 -1.35 1.29 14.10
CA GLU A 230 -0.90 0.30 15.08
C GLU A 230 -1.38 -1.10 14.70
N GLY A 231 -0.43 -2.02 14.51
CA GLY A 231 -0.73 -3.40 14.13
C GLY A 231 -0.89 -3.63 12.63
N ALA A 232 -0.56 -2.65 11.78
CA ALA A 232 -0.34 -2.90 10.36
C ALA A 232 0.74 -3.98 10.17
N VAL A 233 0.45 -5.00 9.37
CA VAL A 233 1.33 -6.14 9.10
C VAL A 233 1.51 -6.43 7.61
N ILE A 234 0.70 -5.80 6.76
CA ILE A 234 0.74 -5.90 5.30
C ILE A 234 0.45 -4.52 4.71
N MET A 235 0.96 -4.27 3.51
CA MET A 235 0.70 -3.07 2.72
C MET A 235 -0.55 -3.28 1.86
N ASP A 236 -1.71 -3.05 2.46
CA ASP A 236 -3.01 -3.13 1.79
C ASP A 236 -3.70 -1.75 1.71
N ALA A 237 -4.84 -1.69 1.01
CA ALA A 237 -5.61 -0.45 0.88
C ALA A 237 -6.01 0.18 2.24
N THR A 238 -6.17 -0.63 3.29
CA THR A 238 -6.47 -0.13 4.64
C THR A 238 -5.28 0.63 5.22
N THR A 239 -4.09 0.04 5.11
CA THR A 239 -2.83 0.62 5.57
C THR A 239 -2.50 1.90 4.80
N VAL A 240 -2.69 1.89 3.48
CA VAL A 240 -2.51 3.07 2.61
C VAL A 240 -3.45 4.22 3.00
N ALA A 241 -4.73 3.91 3.24
CA ALA A 241 -5.71 4.90 3.67
C ALA A 241 -5.36 5.49 5.05
N ALA A 242 -4.96 4.64 6.01
CA ALA A 242 -4.55 5.08 7.33
C ALA A 242 -3.30 5.99 7.30
N TYR A 243 -2.31 5.67 6.46
CA TYR A 243 -1.15 6.53 6.25
C TYR A 243 -1.52 7.86 5.57
N THR A 244 -2.44 7.84 4.63
CA THR A 244 -2.96 9.06 3.98
C THR A 244 -3.65 9.98 4.99
N ASP A 245 -4.44 9.40 5.89
CA ASP A 245 -5.09 10.13 6.99
C ASP A 245 -4.06 10.70 7.98
N LEU A 246 -2.98 9.96 8.26
CA LEU A 246 -1.88 10.42 9.11
C LEU A 246 -1.17 11.65 8.53
N GLU A 247 -0.76 11.60 7.26
CA GLU A 247 -0.13 12.74 6.57
C GLU A 247 -1.07 13.96 6.48
N SER A 248 -2.36 13.71 6.23
CA SER A 248 -3.39 14.76 6.21
C SER A 248 -3.58 15.40 7.58
N ALA A 249 -3.60 14.61 8.65
CA ALA A 249 -3.69 15.12 10.02
C ALA A 249 -2.46 15.94 10.42
N ALA A 250 -1.26 15.52 10.04
CA ALA A 250 -0.05 16.32 10.25
C ALA A 250 -0.09 17.67 9.51
N ALA A 251 -0.59 17.69 8.28
CA ALA A 251 -0.76 18.92 7.52
C ALA A 251 -1.80 19.86 8.17
N ALA A 252 -2.94 19.32 8.63
CA ALA A 252 -3.96 20.08 9.34
C ALA A 252 -3.40 20.67 10.65
N MET A 253 -2.63 19.89 11.40
CA MET A 253 -1.99 20.32 12.63
C MET A 253 -1.04 21.51 12.40
N LEU A 254 -0.19 21.47 11.37
CA LEU A 254 0.68 22.60 11.00
C LEU A 254 -0.11 23.85 10.58
N SER A 255 -1.21 23.65 9.85
CA SER A 255 -2.09 24.73 9.44
C SER A 255 -2.73 25.40 10.66
N SER A 256 -3.19 24.61 11.63
CA SER A 256 -3.77 25.10 12.88
C SER A 256 -2.74 25.87 13.71
N GLU A 257 -1.52 25.34 13.84
CA GLU A 257 -0.44 26.03 14.55
C GLU A 257 -0.12 27.37 13.91
N THR A 258 -0.02 27.41 12.58
CA THR A 258 0.27 28.65 11.86
C THR A 258 -0.82 29.71 12.11
N ALA A 259 -2.09 29.30 12.15
CA ALA A 259 -3.20 30.18 12.45
C ALA A 259 -3.15 30.70 13.91
N GLU A 260 -2.87 29.83 14.86
CA GLU A 260 -2.72 30.17 16.29
C GLU A 260 -1.55 31.11 16.52
N LEU A 261 -0.39 30.83 15.91
CA LEU A 261 0.77 31.71 15.99
C LEU A 261 0.48 33.08 15.35
N ALA A 262 -0.31 33.13 14.28
CA ALA A 262 -0.73 34.38 13.64
C ALA A 262 -1.65 35.22 14.55
N GLU A 263 -2.59 34.59 15.25
CA GLU A 263 -3.46 35.27 16.23
C GLU A 263 -2.65 35.85 17.41
N LYS A 264 -1.62 35.12 17.84
CA LYS A 264 -0.76 35.55 18.95
C LYS A 264 0.16 36.72 18.60
N GLN A 265 0.38 37.03 17.31
CA GLN A 265 1.31 38.08 16.88
C GLN A 265 0.98 39.46 17.46
N GLY A 266 2.02 40.28 17.62
CA GLY A 266 1.93 41.65 18.10
C GLY A 266 2.70 41.89 19.39
N PRO A 267 2.52 43.07 20.02
CA PRO A 267 3.29 43.47 21.21
C PRO A 267 3.12 42.55 22.42
N LEU A 268 2.05 41.75 22.48
CA LEU A 268 1.72 40.87 23.60
C LEU A 268 2.22 39.42 23.42
N LEU A 269 2.84 39.09 22.28
CA LEU A 269 3.22 37.71 21.93
C LEU A 269 4.03 37.01 23.03
N GLN A 270 5.04 37.70 23.59
CA GLN A 270 5.88 37.12 24.64
C GLN A 270 5.06 36.78 25.89
N ALA A 271 4.25 37.73 26.38
CA ALA A 271 3.41 37.52 27.56
C ALA A 271 2.39 36.40 27.33
N ARG A 272 1.76 36.34 26.15
CA ARG A 272 0.84 35.25 25.78
C ARG A 272 1.56 33.90 25.86
N THR A 273 2.74 33.78 25.27
CA THR A 273 3.54 32.53 25.29
C THR A 273 3.91 32.10 26.71
N GLU A 274 4.30 33.04 27.58
CA GLU A 274 4.62 32.76 28.99
C GLU A 274 3.39 32.33 29.78
N ILE A 275 2.23 32.94 29.53
CA ILE A 275 0.94 32.57 30.15
C ILE A 275 0.54 31.15 29.77
N GLU A 276 0.63 30.80 28.49
CA GLU A 276 0.27 29.48 27.99
C GLU A 276 1.17 28.38 28.58
N ALA A 277 2.48 28.64 28.66
CA ALA A 277 3.43 27.75 29.32
C ALA A 277 3.11 27.58 30.81
N PHE A 278 2.82 28.67 31.52
CA PHE A 278 2.42 28.64 32.92
C PHE A 278 1.12 27.85 33.15
N ALA A 279 0.13 28.02 32.29
CA ALA A 279 -1.12 27.26 32.36
C ALA A 279 -0.90 25.75 32.14
N ARG A 280 -0.03 25.37 31.19
CA ARG A 280 0.37 23.96 30.97
C ARG A 280 1.11 23.36 32.17
N GLU A 281 1.95 24.15 32.85
CA GLU A 281 2.62 23.71 34.09
C GLU A 281 1.61 23.39 35.20
N LEU A 282 0.54 24.18 35.30
CA LEU A 282 -0.46 23.99 36.34
C LEU A 282 -1.33 22.75 36.12
N ALA A 283 -1.63 22.38 34.88
CA ALA A 283 -2.46 21.24 34.48
C ALA A 283 -1.70 20.21 33.62
N PRO A 284 -0.76 19.44 34.23
CA PRO A 284 -0.03 18.41 33.49
C PRO A 284 -0.98 17.33 32.96
N GLY A 285 -0.76 16.93 31.71
CA GLY A 285 -1.55 15.90 31.04
C GLY A 285 -2.91 16.34 30.50
N VAL A 286 -3.22 17.64 30.56
CA VAL A 286 -4.41 18.22 29.91
C VAL A 286 -4.04 18.83 28.56
N LEU A 287 -4.79 18.48 27.52
CA LEU A 287 -4.73 19.16 26.23
C LEU A 287 -5.40 20.54 26.34
N LEU A 288 -4.64 21.61 26.10
CA LEU A 288 -5.03 23.00 26.37
C LEU A 288 -4.86 23.89 25.14
N ASP A 289 -5.97 24.42 24.63
CA ASP A 289 -6.00 25.47 23.60
C ASP A 289 -6.15 26.84 24.24
N PHE A 290 -5.73 27.89 23.51
CA PHE A 290 -5.92 29.27 23.94
C PHE A 290 -6.53 30.12 22.84
N ASP A 291 -7.34 31.09 23.24
CA ASP A 291 -7.93 32.11 22.36
C ASP A 291 -7.71 33.48 23.03
N TRP A 292 -7.31 34.48 22.26
CA TRP A 292 -7.01 35.81 22.76
C TRP A 292 -7.97 36.85 22.17
N SER A 293 -8.57 37.66 23.04
CA SER A 293 -9.51 38.70 22.60
C SER A 293 -9.39 39.98 23.41
N PRO A 294 -9.73 41.15 22.84
CA PRO A 294 -9.77 42.39 23.64
C PRO A 294 -10.73 42.31 24.83
N LEU A 295 -11.80 41.51 24.73
CA LEU A 295 -12.79 41.31 25.77
C LEU A 295 -13.18 39.84 25.93
N VAL A 296 -13.32 39.40 27.17
CA VAL A 296 -13.86 38.09 27.54
C VAL A 296 -14.91 38.31 28.63
N ASN A 297 -16.13 37.82 28.43
CA ASN A 297 -17.27 38.02 29.33
C ASN A 297 -17.54 39.50 29.71
N GLY A 298 -17.21 40.43 28.80
CA GLY A 298 -17.37 41.88 29.03
C GLY A 298 -16.21 42.55 29.77
N TYR A 299 -15.16 41.81 30.15
CA TYR A 299 -13.97 42.31 30.85
C TYR A 299 -12.76 42.33 29.91
N GLY A 300 -11.88 43.32 30.07
CA GLY A 300 -10.67 43.48 29.23
C GLY A 300 -10.23 44.93 28.97
N TYR A 301 -11.08 45.92 29.31
CA TYR A 301 -10.72 47.34 29.27
C TYR A 301 -10.30 47.90 30.64
N GLY A 302 -9.46 48.94 30.63
CA GLY A 302 -8.96 49.57 31.84
C GLY A 302 -8.18 48.58 32.71
N ASP A 303 -8.53 48.50 33.99
CA ASP A 303 -7.89 47.60 34.95
C ASP A 303 -8.64 46.26 35.08
N SER A 304 -9.57 45.94 34.16
CA SER A 304 -10.33 44.69 34.16
C SER A 304 -9.67 43.60 33.32
N MET A 305 -9.79 42.35 33.78
CA MET A 305 -9.30 41.15 33.11
C MET A 305 -10.43 40.12 33.08
N GLY A 306 -10.54 39.39 31.97
CA GLY A 306 -11.54 38.35 31.79
C GLY A 306 -10.89 37.05 31.34
N GLY A 307 -11.42 35.96 31.86
CA GLY A 307 -11.13 34.61 31.43
C GLY A 307 -12.42 33.85 31.20
N TYR A 308 -12.32 32.78 30.41
CA TYR A 308 -13.39 31.82 30.20
C TYR A 308 -12.78 30.51 29.74
N ALA A 309 -13.21 29.39 30.33
CA ALA A 309 -12.76 28.08 29.95
C ALA A 309 -13.91 27.17 29.52
N THR A 310 -13.65 26.31 28.55
CA THR A 310 -14.54 25.22 28.12
C THR A 310 -13.77 23.92 28.10
N TRP A 311 -14.41 22.83 28.50
CA TRP A 311 -13.78 21.51 28.60
C TRP A 311 -14.68 20.41 28.02
N TRP A 312 -14.04 19.32 27.61
CA TRP A 312 -14.70 18.15 27.03
C TRP A 312 -14.11 16.86 27.62
N TYR A 313 -14.95 16.02 28.23
CA TYR A 313 -14.59 14.73 28.84
C TYR A 313 -14.38 13.59 27.82
N GLY A 314 -14.05 13.91 26.57
CA GLY A 314 -13.75 12.88 25.57
C GLY A 314 -12.50 12.07 25.92
N ASP A 315 -12.15 11.09 25.08
CA ASP A 315 -10.87 10.38 25.17
C ASP A 315 -10.02 10.66 23.90
N PRO A 316 -8.91 11.42 24.00
CA PRO A 316 -8.47 12.15 25.19
C PRO A 316 -9.34 13.40 25.44
N GLY A 317 -9.43 13.79 26.72
CA GLY A 317 -10.12 15.01 27.12
C GLY A 317 -9.29 16.24 26.81
N TYR A 318 -9.94 17.36 26.50
CA TYR A 318 -9.25 18.62 26.19
C TYR A 318 -10.04 19.83 26.67
N SER A 319 -9.39 21.00 26.71
CA SER A 319 -10.01 22.25 27.11
C SER A 319 -9.47 23.43 26.31
N THR A 320 -10.26 24.50 26.26
CA THR A 320 -9.89 25.77 25.65
C THR A 320 -10.02 26.86 26.71
N ILE A 321 -8.99 27.69 26.84
CA ILE A 321 -8.97 28.83 27.75
C ILE A 321 -8.91 30.12 26.92
N LYS A 322 -9.96 30.93 27.00
CA LYS A 322 -10.00 32.25 26.39
C LYS A 322 -9.61 33.32 27.39
N LEU A 323 -8.65 34.18 27.04
CA LEU A 323 -8.15 35.24 27.91
C LEU A 323 -8.26 36.61 27.24
N SER A 324 -8.54 37.64 28.05
CA SER A 324 -8.54 39.02 27.55
C SER A 324 -7.11 39.52 27.33
N ASP A 325 -6.91 40.41 26.35
CA ASP A 325 -5.60 41.02 26.06
C ASP A 325 -4.98 41.72 27.27
N SER A 326 -5.82 42.24 28.17
CA SER A 326 -5.37 42.85 29.42
C SER A 326 -4.66 41.86 30.36
N VAL A 327 -4.98 40.56 30.32
CA VAL A 327 -4.25 39.53 31.07
C VAL A 327 -2.78 39.51 30.66
N ALA A 328 -2.52 39.50 29.35
CA ALA A 328 -1.18 39.58 28.80
C ALA A 328 -0.53 40.95 29.04
N ALA A 329 -1.28 42.05 28.99
CA ALA A 329 -0.75 43.38 29.24
C ALA A 329 -0.29 43.60 30.70
N TYR A 330 -0.91 42.92 31.66
CA TYR A 330 -0.55 42.98 33.09
C TYR A 330 0.29 41.79 33.56
N TRP A 331 0.79 40.96 32.64
CA TRP A 331 1.64 39.82 32.99
C TRP A 331 3.06 40.29 33.41
N PRO A 332 3.71 39.66 34.42
CA PRO A 332 3.29 38.53 35.26
C PRO A 332 2.78 38.95 36.66
N GLY A 333 1.88 39.93 36.76
CA GLY A 333 1.33 40.39 38.04
C GLY A 333 0.55 39.31 38.81
N ASP A 334 0.50 39.43 40.14
CA ASP A 334 -0.19 38.45 41.00
C ASP A 334 -1.65 38.23 40.58
N ARG A 335 -2.34 39.31 40.22
CA ARG A 335 -3.72 39.30 39.75
C ARG A 335 -3.91 38.53 38.44
N SER A 336 -3.03 38.70 37.46
CA SER A 336 -3.13 37.99 36.17
C SER A 336 -2.75 36.51 36.32
N ARG A 337 -1.75 36.19 37.16
CA ARG A 337 -1.41 34.80 37.51
C ARG A 337 -2.54 34.07 38.23
N ALA A 338 -3.19 34.74 39.19
CA ALA A 338 -4.32 34.16 39.92
C ALA A 338 -5.53 33.91 39.03
N LEU A 339 -5.84 34.82 38.10
CA LEU A 339 -6.89 34.62 37.11
C LEU A 339 -6.56 33.43 36.19
N VAL A 340 -5.34 33.36 35.64
CA VAL A 340 -4.94 32.22 34.79
C VAL A 340 -5.02 30.90 35.57
N ALA A 341 -4.60 30.88 36.84
CA ALA A 341 -4.73 29.69 37.67
C ALA A 341 -6.20 29.28 37.92
N HIS A 342 -7.13 30.25 38.02
CA HIS A 342 -8.56 29.98 38.10
C HIS A 342 -9.08 29.35 36.81
N GLU A 343 -8.77 29.91 35.64
CA GLU A 343 -9.19 29.33 34.36
C GLU A 343 -8.62 27.92 34.11
N VAL A 344 -7.39 27.66 34.57
CA VAL A 344 -6.82 26.31 34.56
C VAL A 344 -7.58 25.36 35.50
N GLY A 345 -8.19 25.88 36.56
CA GLY A 345 -9.05 25.11 37.45
C GLY A 345 -10.31 24.57 36.78
N HIS A 346 -10.89 25.32 35.84
CA HIS A 346 -11.94 24.80 34.96
C HIS A 346 -11.39 23.76 33.99
N ALA A 347 -10.21 24.00 33.41
CA ALA A 347 -9.64 23.11 32.42
C ALA A 347 -9.19 21.75 32.99
N ILE A 348 -8.65 21.71 34.21
CA ILE A 348 -8.20 20.46 34.84
C ILE A 348 -9.36 19.51 35.14
N SER A 349 -10.60 20.00 35.14
CA SER A 349 -11.79 19.18 35.36
C SER A 349 -11.84 17.97 34.44
N VAL A 350 -11.30 18.04 33.21
CA VAL A 350 -11.21 16.87 32.31
C VAL A 350 -10.49 15.66 32.89
N ARG A 351 -9.61 15.85 33.89
CA ARG A 351 -8.92 14.77 34.61
C ARG A 351 -9.53 14.47 35.98
N CYS A 352 -10.41 15.34 36.47
CA CYS A 352 -11.01 15.29 37.81
C CYS A 352 -12.50 14.94 37.76
N GLU A 353 -12.96 14.34 36.67
CA GLU A 353 -14.37 14.00 36.47
C GLU A 353 -14.90 13.20 37.68
N GLY A 354 -16.07 13.61 38.19
CA GLY A 354 -16.71 12.99 39.34
C GLY A 354 -16.17 13.38 40.72
N MET A 355 -15.17 14.26 40.81
CA MET A 355 -14.67 14.77 42.10
C MET A 355 -15.52 15.90 42.70
N TYR A 356 -16.34 16.56 41.89
CA TYR A 356 -17.25 17.63 42.28
C TYR A 356 -18.52 17.59 41.41
N ASP A 357 -19.54 18.38 41.76
CA ASP A 357 -20.74 18.53 40.92
C ASP A 357 -20.46 19.55 39.80
N ASP A 358 -20.22 19.05 38.60
CA ASP A 358 -19.94 19.82 37.40
C ASP A 358 -21.19 20.16 36.58
N SER A 359 -22.39 19.89 37.13
CA SER A 359 -23.66 20.25 36.51
C SER A 359 -24.19 21.62 36.99
N ASP A 360 -23.65 22.13 38.09
CA ASP A 360 -24.03 23.39 38.72
C ASP A 360 -22.96 24.47 38.52
N PRO A 361 -23.28 25.60 37.85
CA PRO A 361 -22.33 26.69 37.60
C PRO A 361 -21.64 27.23 38.87
N ASP A 362 -22.35 27.35 39.99
CA ASP A 362 -21.76 27.87 41.23
C ASP A 362 -20.69 26.90 41.77
N THR A 363 -20.92 25.60 41.66
CA THR A 363 -19.97 24.57 42.08
C THR A 363 -18.77 24.48 41.14
N ILE A 364 -18.96 24.69 39.83
CA ILE A 364 -17.89 24.80 38.83
C ILE A 364 -16.95 25.97 39.16
N GLU A 365 -17.50 27.15 39.42
CA GLU A 365 -16.71 28.33 39.80
C GLU A 365 -15.99 28.14 41.15
N ALA A 366 -16.67 27.53 42.12
CA ALA A 366 -16.06 27.18 43.40
C ALA A 366 -14.90 26.18 43.25
N TRP A 367 -15.01 25.22 42.32
CA TRP A 367 -13.95 24.27 41.99
C TRP A 367 -12.73 24.97 41.40
N ALA A 368 -12.92 25.84 40.39
CA ALA A 368 -11.84 26.59 39.78
C ALA A 368 -11.10 27.49 40.79
N THR A 369 -11.84 28.16 41.68
CA THR A 369 -11.23 28.92 42.79
C THR A 369 -10.49 28.02 43.77
N ALA A 370 -11.06 26.85 44.12
CA ALA A 370 -10.41 25.90 45.01
C ALA A 370 -9.09 25.37 44.43
N TRP A 371 -9.06 25.09 43.13
CA TRP A 371 -7.85 24.72 42.41
C TRP A 371 -6.78 25.81 42.48
N ALA A 372 -7.11 27.06 42.12
CA ALA A 372 -6.17 28.17 42.16
C ALA A 372 -5.56 28.37 43.56
N ILE A 373 -6.38 28.31 44.61
CA ILE A 373 -5.93 28.38 46.00
C ILE A 373 -5.02 27.19 46.35
N SER A 374 -5.36 25.98 45.92
CA SER A 374 -4.56 24.76 46.17
C SER A 374 -3.17 24.82 45.54
N LYS A 375 -3.00 25.63 44.50
CA LYS A 375 -1.72 25.91 43.82
C LYS A 375 -0.98 27.12 44.41
N GLY A 376 -1.54 27.79 45.41
CA GLY A 376 -0.94 28.90 46.13
C GLY A 376 -1.30 30.29 45.60
N PHE A 377 -2.27 30.42 44.69
CA PHE A 377 -2.72 31.70 44.16
C PHE A 377 -3.85 32.28 45.02
N THR A 378 -3.50 33.25 45.88
CA THR A 378 -4.41 33.81 46.88
C THR A 378 -4.85 35.25 46.61
N ASP A 379 -4.41 35.86 45.50
CA ASP A 379 -4.95 37.13 45.03
C ASP A 379 -6.45 36.98 44.70
N ASP A 380 -7.24 38.05 44.88
CA ASP A 380 -8.70 37.99 44.82
C ASP A 380 -9.26 37.70 43.42
N ALA A 381 -8.42 37.84 42.38
CA ALA A 381 -8.72 37.42 41.02
C ALA A 381 -8.70 35.90 40.79
N ASN A 382 -8.39 35.09 41.80
CA ASN A 382 -8.56 33.63 41.74
C ASN A 382 -10.05 33.17 41.74
N GLY A 383 -10.99 34.11 41.63
CA GLY A 383 -12.43 33.91 41.70
C GLY A 383 -13.05 34.25 43.06
N THR A 384 -12.26 34.43 44.13
CA THR A 384 -12.80 34.78 45.47
C THR A 384 -13.56 36.11 45.47
N SER A 385 -13.11 37.10 44.70
CA SER A 385 -13.80 38.40 44.58
C SER A 385 -15.17 38.31 43.90
N ALA A 386 -15.35 37.34 42.99
CA ALA A 386 -16.57 37.18 42.20
C ALA A 386 -17.54 36.15 42.82
N TYR A 387 -17.01 35.04 43.32
CA TYR A 387 -17.78 33.85 43.71
C TYR A 387 -17.67 33.52 45.21
N GLY A 388 -16.79 34.21 45.94
CA GLY A 388 -16.52 33.93 47.35
C GLY A 388 -15.50 32.79 47.55
N ALA A 389 -15.14 32.55 48.81
CA ALA A 389 -14.16 31.52 49.14
C ALA A 389 -14.81 30.12 49.16
N PRO A 390 -14.21 29.11 48.48
CA PRO A 390 -14.71 27.75 48.51
C PRO A 390 -14.48 27.09 49.88
N SER A 391 -15.16 25.96 50.11
CA SER A 391 -14.94 25.17 51.33
C SER A 391 -13.53 24.56 51.36
N GLN A 392 -12.96 24.39 52.57
CA GLN A 392 -11.66 23.73 52.72
C GLN A 392 -11.65 22.32 52.14
N SER A 393 -12.76 21.57 52.28
CA SER A 393 -12.90 20.24 51.68
C SER A 393 -12.78 20.25 50.16
N LEU A 394 -13.25 21.31 49.49
CA LEU A 394 -13.14 21.44 48.04
C LEU A 394 -11.71 21.82 47.63
N ILE A 395 -11.02 22.66 48.41
CA ILE A 395 -9.60 22.97 48.21
C ILE A 395 -8.75 21.70 48.35
N ASP A 396 -9.02 20.89 49.38
CA ASP A 396 -8.31 19.64 49.61
C ASP A 396 -8.58 18.63 48.47
N ALA A 397 -9.82 18.56 47.97
CA ALA A 397 -10.19 17.73 46.82
C ALA A 397 -9.46 18.19 45.53
N ALA A 398 -9.46 19.49 45.24
CA ALA A 398 -8.76 20.06 44.09
C ALA A 398 -7.24 19.84 44.19
N ALA A 399 -6.65 19.98 45.37
CA ALA A 399 -5.24 19.63 45.62
C ALA A 399 -4.94 18.15 45.35
N GLY A 400 -5.90 17.26 45.59
CA GLY A 400 -5.81 15.82 45.35
C GLY A 400 -5.90 15.42 43.87
N CYS A 401 -6.45 16.28 43.01
CA CYS A 401 -6.50 16.04 41.57
C CYS A 401 -5.21 16.47 40.87
N ARG A 402 -4.13 15.69 41.02
CA ARG A 402 -2.84 15.97 40.36
C ARG A 402 -2.44 14.84 39.42
#